data_AF-A0A972USX3-F1
#
_entry.id   AF-A0A972USX3-F1
#
_cell.length_a   1.000
_cell.length_b   1.000
_cell.length_c   1.000
_cell.angle_alpha   90.00
_cell.angle_beta   90.00
_cell.angle_gamma   90.00
#
_symmetry.space_group_name_H-M   'P 1'
#
loop_
_entity.id
_entity.type
_entity.pdbx_description
1 polymer ?
#
loop_
_entity_poly.entity_id
_entity_poly.type
_entity_poly.pdbx_seq_one_letter_code
_entity_poly.pdbx_strand_id
1 'polypeptide(L)' 'MTSFSPREIVSELDRYIVGQNDAKRAVAIALRNRWRRQQLTDDLREEVLPKNILMIGPTGVGKT' A
#
# COMPACT_ATOMS: atom_id res chain seq x y z
N MET A 1 2.28 12.89 6.39
CA MET A 1 2.59 11.57 5.78
C MET A 1 3.80 11.76 4.89
N THR A 2 4.87 11.00 5.11
CA THR A 2 6.05 11.00 4.23
C THR A 2 5.60 10.65 2.81
N SER A 3 6.05 11.42 1.81
CA SER A 3 5.58 11.33 0.43
C SER A 3 6.21 10.18 -0.36
N PHE A 4 6.41 9.03 0.27
CA PHE A 4 7.06 7.89 -0.37
C PHE A 4 6.31 7.46 -1.64
N SER A 5 7.09 7.22 -2.69
CA SER A 5 6.66 6.52 -3.89
C SER A 5 6.42 5.03 -3.56
N PRO A 6 5.62 4.32 -4.37
CA PRO A 6 5.43 2.88 -4.19
C PRO A 6 6.75 2.09 -4.15
N ARG A 7 7.77 2.52 -4.90
CA ARG A 7 9.08 1.85 -4.90
C ARG A 7 9.82 2.03 -3.59
N GLU A 8 9.80 3.22 -3.00
CA GLU A 8 10.42 3.49 -1.70
C GLU A 8 9.72 2.72 -0.58
N ILE A 9 8.39 2.61 -0.61
CA ILE A 9 7.64 1.78 0.35
C ILE A 9 8.05 0.32 0.24
N VAL A 10 8.13 -0.24 -0.97
CA VAL A 10 8.60 -1.62 -1.17
C VAL A 10 10.03 -1.80 -0.69
N SER A 11 10.93 -0.86 -1.01
CA SER A 11 12.32 -0.90 -0.55
C SER A 11 12.44 -0.87 0.98
N GLU A 12 11.55 -0.16 1.67
CA GLU A 12 11.53 -0.16 3.13
C GLU A 12 10.99 -1.49 3.67
N LEU A 13 9.94 -2.04 3.06
CA LEU A 13 9.41 -3.36 3.43
C LEU A 13 10.41 -4.50 3.19
N ASP A 14 11.26 -4.39 2.17
CA ASP A 14 12.33 -5.36 1.87
C ASP A 14 13.36 -5.49 3.00
N ARG A 15 13.48 -4.49 3.87
CA ARG A 15 14.39 -4.54 5.03
C ARG A 15 13.89 -5.46 6.15
N TYR A 16 12.59 -5.74 6.17
CA TYR A 16 11.93 -6.46 7.28
C TYR A 16 11.26 -7.77 6.84
N ILE A 17 10.82 -7.85 5.58
CA ILE A 17 10.07 -8.96 5.03
C ILE A 17 10.86 -9.53 3.86
N VAL A 18 11.13 -10.83 3.86
CA VAL A 18 11.82 -11.49 2.75
C VAL A 18 10.79 -12.00 1.73
N GLY A 19 11.00 -11.71 0.44
CA GLY A 19 10.08 -12.13 -0.63
C GLY A 19 8.75 -11.38 -0.64
N GLN A 20 7.65 -12.08 -0.97
CA GLN A 20 6.28 -11.52 -0.99
C GLN A 20 6.10 -10.26 -1.87
N ASN A 21 6.78 -10.19 -3.02
CA ASN A 21 6.84 -9.01 -3.88
C ASN A 21 5.45 -8.46 -4.26
N ASP A 22 4.50 -9.34 -4.57
CA ASP A 22 3.15 -8.94 -4.96
C ASP A 22 2.36 -8.33 -3.79
N ALA A 23 2.49 -8.90 -2.59
CA ALA A 23 1.86 -8.37 -1.38
C ALA A 23 2.43 -6.99 -1.02
N LYS A 24 3.76 -6.84 -1.04
CA LYS A 24 4.42 -5.55 -0.79
C LYS A 24 3.98 -4.49 -1.79
N ARG A 25 3.90 -4.85 -3.08
CA ARG A 25 3.43 -3.96 -4.14
C ARG A 25 1.97 -3.55 -3.92
N ALA A 26 1.10 -4.48 -3.57
CA ALA A 26 -0.31 -4.20 -3.29
C ALA A 26 -0.46 -3.20 -2.13
N VAL A 27 0.25 -3.43 -1.02
CA VAL A 27 0.25 -2.53 0.15
C VAL A 27 0.80 -1.16 -0.21
N ALA A 28 1.92 -1.09 -0.92
CA ALA A 28 2.52 0.17 -1.36
C ALA A 28 1.58 1.00 -2.25
N ILE A 29 0.86 0.36 -3.17
CA ILE A 29 -0.13 1.03 -4.02
C ILE A 29 -1.32 1.52 -3.19
N ALA A 30 -1.84 0.71 -2.27
CA ALA A 30 -2.96 1.12 -1.41
C ALA A 30 -2.60 2.34 -0.56
N LEU A 31 -1.40 2.36 0.04
CA LEU A 31 -0.88 3.51 0.77
C LEU A 31 -0.71 4.74 -0.14
N ARG A 32 -0.14 4.57 -1.34
CA ARG A 32 0.03 5.67 -2.29
C ARG A 32 -1.31 6.24 -2.75
N ASN A 33 -2.34 5.40 -2.91
CA ASN A 33 -3.68 5.85 -3.27
C ASN A 33 -4.32 6.70 -2.16
N ARG A 34 -4.04 6.44 -0.87
CA ARG A 34 -4.46 7.33 0.22
C ARG A 34 -3.81 8.70 0.11
N TRP A 35 -2.51 8.76 -0.17
CA TRP A 35 -1.83 10.02 -0.42
C TRP A 35 -2.39 10.75 -1.65
N ARG A 36 -2.60 10.05 -2.77
CA ARG A 36 -3.20 10.64 -3.98
C ARG A 36 -4.59 11.22 -3.71
N ARG A 37 -5.43 10.50 -2.95
CA ARG A 37 -6.75 10.96 -2.54
C ARG A 37 -6.69 12.28 -1.76
N GLN A 38 -5.69 12.48 -0.91
CA GLN A 38 -5.50 13.74 -0.19
C GLN A 38 -5.16 14.92 -1.12
N GLN A 39 -4.63 14.66 -2.31
CA GLN A 39 -4.31 15.70 -3.30
C GLN A 39 -5.50 16.05 -4.22
N LEU A 40 -6.62 15.34 -4.12
CA LEU A 40 -7.84 15.64 -4.89
C LEU A 40 -8.59 16.83 -4.27
N THR A 41 -9.40 17.49 -5.09
CA THR A 41 -10.41 18.45 -4.64
C THR A 41 -11.44 17.76 -3.75
N ASP A 42 -12.12 18.52 -2.89
CA ASP A 42 -13.00 17.96 -1.86
C ASP A 42 -14.14 17.12 -2.46
N ASP A 43 -14.76 17.60 -3.54
CA ASP A 43 -15.85 16.88 -4.25
C ASP A 43 -15.41 15.49 -4.73
N LEU A 44 -14.22 15.40 -5.36
CA LEU A 44 -13.69 14.13 -5.85
C LEU A 44 -13.11 13.25 -4.73
N ARG A 45 -12.71 13.85 -3.61
CA ARG A 45 -12.10 13.12 -2.49
C ARG A 45 -13.11 12.21 -1.80
N GLU A 46 -14.38 12.60 -1.76
CA GLU A 46 -15.46 11.77 -1.19
C GLU A 46 -15.81 10.56 -2.06
N GLU A 47 -15.73 10.71 -3.39
CA GLU A 47 -16.02 9.63 -4.34
C GLU A 47 -14.93 8.54 -4.36
N VAL A 48 -13.69 8.88 -4.03
CA VAL A 48 -12.57 7.92 -4.05
C VAL A 48 -12.51 7.11 -2.75
N LEU A 49 -13.02 5.88 -2.82
CA LEU A 49 -12.97 4.92 -1.71
C LEU A 49 -11.59 4.26 -1.52
N PRO A 50 -11.21 3.88 -0.28
CA PRO A 50 -9.99 3.13 -0.02
C PRO A 50 -9.91 1.82 -0.81
N LYS A 51 -8.69 1.47 -1.25
CA LYS A 51 -8.41 0.18 -1.89
C LYS A 51 -8.02 -0.84 -0.83
N ASN A 52 -9.02 -1.54 -0.28
CA ASN A 52 -8.82 -2.61 0.69
C ASN A 52 -8.10 -3.80 0.04
N ILE A 53 -7.29 -4.52 0.83
CA ILE A 53 -6.50 -5.66 0.36
C ILE A 53 -6.95 -6.90 1.14
N LEU A 54 -7.21 -7.99 0.42
CA LEU A 54 -7.39 -9.32 1.00
C LEU A 54 -6.11 -10.14 0.74
N MET A 55 -5.38 -10.49 1.80
CA MET A 55 -4.19 -11.34 1.67
C MET A 55 -4.59 -12.81 1.84
N ILE A 56 -4.19 -13.66 0.89
CA ILE A 56 -4.48 -15.10 0.90
C ILE A 56 -3.16 -15.86 0.93
N GLY A 57 -2.98 -16.73 1.91
CA GLY A 57 -1.78 -17.57 2.04
C GLY A 57 -1.69 -18.29 3.39
N PRO A 58 -0.82 -19.32 3.50
CA PRO A 58 -0.67 -20.15 4.71
C PRO A 58 -0.11 -19.34 5.89
N THR A 59 -0.13 -19.90 7.10
CA THR A 59 0.40 -19.23 8.31
C THR A 59 1.93 -19.05 8.23
N GLY A 60 2.47 -18.05 8.95
CA GLY A 60 3.92 -17.82 9.02
C GLY A 60 4.58 -17.15 7.81
N VAL A 61 3.85 -16.83 6.74
CA VAL A 61 4.45 -16.23 5.52
C VAL A 61 4.60 -14.70 5.53
N GLY A 62 4.28 -14.03 6.64
CA GLY A 62 4.37 -12.56 6.74
C GLY A 62 3.16 -11.80 6.17
N LYS A 63 1.94 -12.30 6.41
CA LYS A 63 0.68 -11.58 6.06
C LYS A 63 0.33 -10.45 7.04
N THR A 64 0.76 -10.57 8.30
CA THR A 64 0.59 -9.58 9.35
C THR A 64 1.84 -8.72 9.40
#